data_AF-A0A231GW04-F1
#
_entry.id   AF-A0A231GW04-F1
#
_cell.length_a   1.000
_cell.length_b   1.000
_cell.length_c   1.000
_cell.angle_alpha   90.00
_cell.angle_beta   90.00
_cell.angle_gamma   90.00
#
_symmetry.space_group_name_H-M   'P 1'
#
loop_
_entity.id
_entity.type
_entity.pdbx_description
1 polymer ?
#
loop_
_entity_poly.entity_id
_entity_poly.type
_entity_poly.pdbx_seq_one_letter_code
_entity_poly.pdbx_strand_id
1 'polypeptide(L)'
;MSEFRIDDIFRVSFRPNPIIVGRTDDMFSVGDQVELLKRDGSTVRGVLEGIEIHRSPSGQYSFVFSREISERAEPGDIVRTV
;
A
#
# COMPACT_ATOMS: atom_id res chain seq x y z
N MET A 1 13.11 2.07 -7.83
CA MET A 1 11.64 2.12 -7.93
C MET A 1 11.14 0.92 -7.16
N SER A 2 10.57 1.15 -5.99
CA SER A 2 10.14 0.10 -5.08
C SER A 2 8.74 -0.37 -5.44
N GLU A 3 8.48 -1.67 -5.40
CA GLU A 3 7.15 -2.24 -5.66
C GLU A 3 6.60 -2.96 -4.42
N PHE A 4 5.32 -2.72 -4.13
CA PHE A 4 4.56 -3.33 -3.05
C PHE A 4 3.32 -4.01 -3.63
N ARG A 5 3.27 -5.33 -3.56
CA ARG A 5 2.12 -6.12 -4.03
C ARG A 5 1.13 -6.31 -2.90
N ILE A 6 -0.12 -5.91 -3.13
CA ILE A 6 -1.19 -5.98 -2.14
C ILE A 6 -1.66 -7.43 -2.00
N ASP A 7 -1.56 -7.96 -0.78
CA ASP A 7 -2.10 -9.28 -0.42
C ASP A 7 -3.52 -9.14 0.15
N ASP A 8 -3.75 -8.18 1.07
CA ASP A 8 -5.02 -8.03 1.81
C ASP A 8 -5.24 -6.60 2.32
N ILE A 9 -6.48 -6.26 2.69
CA ILE A 9 -6.90 -4.93 3.13
C ILE A 9 -7.77 -5.03 4.39
N PHE A 10 -7.28 -4.46 5.49
CA PHE A 10 -7.95 -4.48 6.78
C PHE A 10 -8.55 -3.12 7.14
N ARG A 11 -9.88 -3.05 7.16
CA ARG A 11 -10.61 -1.90 7.69
C ARG A 11 -10.69 -2.02 9.21
N VAL A 12 -10.25 -0.97 9.90
CA VAL A 12 -10.25 -0.87 11.36
C VAL A 12 -11.05 0.35 11.80
N SER A 13 -11.65 0.30 12.99
CA SER A 13 -12.59 1.33 13.45
C SER A 13 -11.95 2.63 13.92
N PHE A 14 -10.64 2.64 14.20
CA PHE A 14 -9.93 3.77 14.82
C PHE A 14 -9.24 4.72 13.84
N ARG A 15 -9.35 4.49 12.53
CA ARG A 15 -8.74 5.33 11.49
C ARG A 15 -9.58 5.34 10.21
N PRO A 16 -9.50 6.42 9.41
CA PRO A 16 -10.28 6.52 8.17
C PRO A 16 -9.75 5.61 7.04
N ASN A 17 -8.42 5.57 6.86
CA ASN A 17 -7.78 4.77 5.81
C ASN A 17 -7.45 3.36 6.33
N PRO A 18 -7.75 2.30 5.56
CA PRO A 18 -7.46 0.92 5.96
C PRO A 18 -5.96 0.66 6.08
N ILE A 19 -5.62 -0.43 6.76
CA ILE A 19 -4.28 -1.00 6.74
C ILE A 19 -4.20 -1.93 5.53
N ILE A 20 -3.25 -1.68 4.63
CA ILE A 20 -2.99 -2.50 3.45
C ILE A 20 -1.78 -3.36 3.71
N VAL A 21 -1.96 -4.67 3.58
CA VAL A 21 -0.92 -5.68 3.82
C VAL A 21 -0.43 -6.24 2.50
N GLY A 22 0.87 -6.44 2.39
CA GLY A 22 1.49 -6.89 1.16
C GLY A 22 2.96 -7.21 1.30
N ARG A 23 3.63 -7.42 0.17
CA ARG A 23 5.06 -7.76 0.12
C ARG A 23 5.82 -6.79 -0.77
N THR A 24 7.04 -6.49 -0.37
CA THR A 24 7.98 -5.70 -1.14
C THR A 24 9.40 -6.18 -0.88
N ASP A 25 10.22 -6.16 -1.93
CA ASP A 25 11.65 -6.48 -1.86
C ASP A 25 12.51 -5.21 -1.65
N ASP A 26 11.89 -4.04 -1.62
CA ASP A 26 12.54 -2.74 -1.54
C ASP A 26 12.05 -1.91 -0.34
N MET A 27 12.68 -0.75 -0.15
CA MET A 27 12.32 0.18 0.91
C MET A 27 11.24 1.17 0.47
N PHE A 28 10.33 1.44 1.40
CA PHE A 28 9.32 2.50 1.33
C PHE A 28 9.49 3.42 2.53
N SER A 29 9.25 4.71 2.34
CA SER A 29 9.29 5.73 3.38
C SER A 29 7.99 6.50 3.46
N VAL A 30 7.57 6.86 4.67
CA VAL A 30 6.42 7.75 4.87
C VAL A 30 6.70 9.08 4.16
N GLY A 31 5.74 9.53 3.35
CA GLY A 31 5.85 10.71 2.49
C GLY A 31 6.17 10.40 1.03
N ASP A 32 6.54 9.16 0.70
CA ASP A 32 6.80 8.76 -0.69
C ASP A 32 5.57 8.97 -1.58
N GLN A 33 5.79 9.57 -2.74
CA GLN A 33 4.80 9.61 -3.81
C GLN A 33 4.68 8.21 -4.43
N VAL A 34 3.45 7.72 -4.57
CA VAL A 34 3.19 6.38 -5.07
C VAL A 34 2.12 6.36 -6.16
N GLU A 35 2.21 5.34 -7.00
CA GLU A 35 1.19 4.98 -7.99
C GLU A 35 0.64 3.58 -7.69
N LEU A 36 -0.68 3.47 -7.56
CA LEU A 36 -1.41 2.21 -7.58
C LEU A 36 -1.65 1.82 -9.04
N LEU A 37 -1.11 0.68 -9.45
CA LEU A 37 -1.32 0.04 -10.74
C LEU A 37 -2.39 -1.05 -10.60
N LYS A 38 -3.50 -0.87 -11.31
CA LYS A 38 -4.60 -1.82 -11.41
C LYS A 38 -4.33 -2.87 -12.49
N ARG A 39 -5.02 -4.01 -12.43
CA ARG A 39 -4.91 -5.09 -13.44
C ARG A 39 -5.29 -4.66 -14.85
N ASP A 40 -6.19 -3.69 -14.99
CA ASP A 40 -6.62 -3.13 -16.28
C ASP A 40 -5.63 -2.10 -16.86
N GLY A 41 -4.50 -1.86 -16.16
CA GLY A 41 -3.48 -0.89 -16.54
C GLY A 41 -3.78 0.55 -16.10
N SER A 42 -4.93 0.82 -15.47
CA SER A 42 -5.21 2.14 -14.91
C SER A 42 -4.31 2.42 -13.70
N THR A 43 -4.00 3.70 -13.50
CA THR A 43 -3.12 4.16 -12.42
C THR A 43 -3.76 5.25 -11.59
N VAL A 44 -3.54 5.20 -10.27
CA VAL A 44 -4.00 6.21 -9.31
C VAL A 44 -2.79 6.70 -8.51
N ARG A 45 -2.65 8.01 -8.36
CA ARG A 45 -1.57 8.62 -7.57
C ARG A 45 -1.99 8.90 -6.13
N GLY A 46 -1.03 8.80 -5.22
CA GLY A 46 -1.21 9.13 -3.82
C GLY A 46 0.11 9.13 -3.07
N VAL A 47 0.02 8.98 -1.75
CA VAL A 47 1.16 9.08 -0.84
C VAL A 47 1.15 7.93 0.16
N LEU A 48 2.32 7.43 0.56
CA LEU A 48 2.45 6.56 1.73
C LEU A 48 2.36 7.39 3.02
N GLU A 49 1.32 7.18 3.83
CA GLU A 49 1.04 7.97 5.04
C GLU A 49 1.53 7.31 6.33
N GLY A 50 1.71 6.00 6.35
CA GLY A 50 2.11 5.29 7.57
C GLY A 50 2.62 3.87 7.33
N ILE A 51 3.46 3.41 8.26
CA ILE A 51 4.00 2.05 8.32
C ILE A 51 3.68 1.53 9.72
N GLU A 52 2.75 0.58 9.81
CA GLU A 52 2.16 0.17 11.10
C GLU A 52 2.85 -1.06 11.72
N ILE A 53 3.23 -2.04 10.91
CA ILE A 53 3.75 -3.32 11.41
C ILE A 53 5.00 -3.67 10.63
N HIS A 54 6.15 -3.50 11.27
CA HIS A 54 7.43 -3.94 10.75
C HIS A 54 7.44 -5.48 10.67
N ARG A 55 7.53 -5.98 9.42
CA ARG A 55 7.74 -7.37 9.00
C ARG A 55 7.08 -8.40 9.91
N SER A 56 5.92 -8.89 9.49
CA SER A 56 5.44 -10.17 10.00
C SER A 56 6.55 -11.23 9.83
N PRO A 57 6.54 -12.32 10.62
CA PRO A 57 7.46 -13.44 10.40
C PRO A 57 7.38 -14.02 8.98
N SER A 58 6.27 -13.78 8.27
CA SER A 58 6.06 -14.14 6.86
C SER A 58 6.61 -13.13 5.84
N GLY A 59 7.28 -12.06 6.27
CA GLY A 59 7.87 -11.04 5.39
C GLY A 59 6.88 -10.03 4.81
N GLN A 60 5.66 -9.94 5.36
CA GLN A 60 4.67 -8.96 4.93
C GLN A 60 4.87 -7.62 5.64
N TYR A 61 4.54 -6.54 4.93
CA TYR A 61 4.52 -5.18 5.43
C TYR A 61 3.09 -4.68 5.51
N SER A 62 2.83 -3.83 6.50
CA SER A 62 1.55 -3.15 6.69
C SER A 62 1.73 -1.66 6.47
N PHE A 63 1.11 -1.15 5.41
CA PHE A 63 1.17 0.23 4.99
C PHE A 63 -0.20 0.89 5.05
N VAL A 64 -0.19 2.21 5.14
CA VAL A 64 -1.38 3.04 5.09
C VAL A 64 -1.12 4.08 4.03
N PHE A 65 -1.95 4.08 3.00
CA PHE A 65 -1.83 5.01 1.89
C PHE A 65 -2.91 6.09 1.97
N SER A 66 -2.67 7.18 1.25
CA SER A 66 -3.63 8.26 1.10
C SER A 66 -4.99 7.76 0.62
N ARG A 67 -6.02 8.57 0.89
CA ARG A 67 -7.42 8.23 0.60
C ARG A 67 -7.62 7.79 -0.85
N GLU A 68 -6.96 8.45 -1.79
CA GLU A 68 -7.07 8.19 -3.23
C GLU A 68 -6.70 6.75 -3.59
N ILE A 69 -5.61 6.25 -2.98
CA ILE A 69 -5.13 4.87 -3.13
C ILE A 69 -6.04 3.93 -2.34
N SER A 70 -6.29 4.26 -1.07
CA SER A 70 -7.04 3.42 -0.13
C SER A 70 -8.47 3.10 -0.59
N GLU A 71 -9.15 4.02 -1.28
CA GLU A 71 -10.51 3.79 -1.79
C GLU A 71 -10.55 2.89 -3.04
N ARG A 72 -9.42 2.69 -3.73
CA ARG A 72 -9.35 2.00 -5.03
C ARG A 72 -8.48 0.75 -5.02
N ALA A 73 -7.69 0.56 -3.97
CA ALA A 73 -6.83 -0.58 -3.78
C ALA A 73 -7.63 -1.88 -3.61
N GLU A 74 -7.18 -2.94 -4.27
CA GLU A 74 -7.71 -4.28 -4.19
C GLU A 74 -6.56 -5.30 -4.08
N PRO A 75 -6.82 -6.50 -3.51
CA PRO A 75 -5.86 -7.60 -3.53
C PRO A 75 -5.36 -7.94 -4.94
N GLY A 76 -4.04 -7.98 -5.08
CA GLY A 76 -3.32 -8.24 -6.33
C GLY A 76 -2.99 -6.99 -7.15
N ASP A 77 -3.39 -5.80 -6.73
CA ASP A 77 -2.83 -4.56 -7.27
C ASP A 77 -1.37 -4.37 -6.82
N ILE A 78 -0.66 -3.48 -7.51
CA ILE A 78 0.73 -3.12 -7.21
C ILE A 78 0.79 -1.63 -6.88
N VAL A 79 1.41 -1.28 -5.75
CA VAL A 79 1.79 0.10 -5.45
C VAL A 79 3.29 0.26 -5.71
N ARG A 80 3.68 1.30 -6.45
CA ARG A 80 5.10 1.60 -6.70
C ARG A 80 5.46 3.03 -6.34
N THR A 81 6.68 3.27 -5.88
CA THR A 81 7.21 4.62 -5.69
C THR A 81 7.42 5.31 -7.05
N VAL A 82 7.13 6.60 -7.14
CA VAL A 82 7.44 7.42 -8.33
C VAL A 82 8.92 7.79 -8.37
#